data_AF-A0A926ABQ5-F1
#
_entry.id   AF-A0A926ABQ5-F1
#
_cell.length_a   1.000
_cell.length_b   1.000
_cell.length_c   1.000
_cell.angle_alpha   90.00
_cell.angle_beta   90.00
_cell.angle_gamma   90.00
#
_symmetry.space_group_name_H-M   'P 1'
#
loop_
_entity.id
_entity.type
_entity.pdbx_description
1 polymer ?
#
loop_
_entity_poly.entity_id
_entity_poly.type
_entity_poly.pdbx_seq_one_letter_code
_entity_poly.pdbx_strand_id
1 'polypeptide(L)'
;MDEPNLDWTQIVAERKIKEAIDAGEFDNVPGMGEPVDLSIDPFTPVHLRIAHKVLKNARALPEWLQLEKEIQEETLAVPLRRDQGLHAIRLAKNTPSRDRAVARLRSEHRDRMDTINTLVLKYSFVAPASAQRPFRSFNLKHEMAMLEEAIRDVMTLITEREKAPDQSKLRQRRRFLW
;
A
#
# COMPACT_ATOMS: atom_id res chain seq x y z
N MET A 1 31.07 -22.88 10.16
CA MET A 1 30.37 -23.57 11.26
C MET A 1 30.20 -22.52 12.33
N ASP A 2 28.97 -22.07 12.56
CA ASP A 2 28.66 -21.08 13.57
C ASP A 2 28.75 -21.75 14.95
N GLU A 3 29.72 -21.36 15.76
CA GLU A 3 29.74 -21.74 17.17
C GLU A 3 28.63 -21.00 17.91
N PRO A 4 27.85 -21.66 18.77
CA PRO A 4 26.88 -20.97 19.60
C PRO A 4 27.67 -20.18 20.64
N ASN A 5 27.78 -18.86 20.43
CA ASN A 5 28.30 -17.96 21.45
C ASN A 5 27.29 -17.93 22.61
N LEU A 6 27.45 -18.88 23.53
CA LEU A 6 26.74 -18.90 24.79
C LEU A 6 27.28 -17.72 25.60
N ASP A 7 26.54 -16.61 25.55
CA ASP A 7 26.94 -15.34 26.13
C ASP A 7 27.12 -15.50 27.64
N TRP A 8 28.38 -15.54 28.07
CA TRP A 8 28.77 -15.68 29.47
C TRP A 8 28.16 -14.57 30.34
N THR A 9 27.86 -13.40 29.76
CA THR A 9 27.18 -12.31 30.47
C THR A 9 25.76 -12.67 30.85
N GLN A 10 25.08 -13.45 30.00
CA GLN A 10 23.74 -13.99 30.25
C GLN A 10 23.75 -14.97 31.43
N ILE A 11 24.74 -15.87 31.49
CA ILE A 11 24.90 -16.85 32.58
C ILE A 11 25.15 -16.13 33.92
N VAL A 12 26.02 -15.11 33.91
CA VAL A 12 26.31 -14.31 35.11
C VAL A 12 25.09 -13.49 35.53
N ALA A 13 24.36 -12.90 34.58
CA ALA A 13 23.13 -12.17 34.85
C ALA A 13 22.05 -13.05 35.46
N GLU A 14 21.79 -14.24 34.90
CA GLU A 14 20.78 -15.18 35.38
C GLU A 14 21.07 -15.62 36.83
N ARG A 15 22.34 -15.90 37.13
CA ARG A 15 22.78 -16.29 38.47
C ARG A 15 22.59 -15.15 39.48
N LYS A 16 22.93 -13.92 39.11
CA LYS A 16 22.73 -12.71 39.93
C LYS A 16 21.25 -12.44 40.20
N ILE A 17 20.40 -12.59 39.18
CA ILE A 17 18.94 -12.43 39.32
C ILE A 17 18.40 -13.46 40.31
N LYS A 18 18.81 -14.72 40.19
CA LYS A 18 18.36 -15.79 41.09
C LYS A 18 18.79 -15.56 42.54
N GLU A 19 20.05 -15.16 42.77
CA GLU A 19 20.56 -14.80 44.10
C GLU A 19 19.75 -13.65 44.73
N ALA A 20 19.36 -12.64 43.95
CA ALA A 20 18.53 -11.52 44.42
C ALA A 20 17.06 -11.93 44.69
N ILE A 21 16.50 -12.88 43.93
CA ILE A 21 15.18 -13.48 44.21
C ILE A 21 15.23 -14.27 45.52
N ASP A 22 16.23 -15.14 45.69
CA ASP A 22 16.38 -15.96 46.90
C ASP A 22 16.63 -15.10 48.16
N ALA A 23 17.27 -13.93 47.99
CA ALA A 23 17.49 -12.95 49.05
C ALA A 23 16.26 -12.06 49.36
N GLY A 24 15.16 -12.19 48.60
CA GLY A 24 13.95 -11.38 48.78
C GLY A 24 14.12 -9.91 48.38
N GLU A 25 15.14 -9.56 47.58
CA GLU A 25 15.40 -8.16 47.17
C GLU A 25 14.27 -7.58 46.29
N PHE A 26 13.42 -8.45 45.72
CA PHE A 26 12.25 -8.06 44.93
C PHE A 26 10.94 -7.95 45.73
N ASP A 27 10.93 -8.30 47.02
CA ASP A 27 9.71 -8.38 47.84
C ASP A 27 9.17 -7.02 48.29
N ASN A 28 9.95 -5.94 48.15
CA ASN A 28 9.56 -4.59 48.59
C ASN A 28 10.01 -3.50 47.60
N VAL A 29 9.84 -3.77 46.30
CA VAL A 29 10.21 -2.81 45.26
C VAL A 29 9.25 -1.61 45.24
N PRO A 30 9.75 -0.38 45.01
CA PRO A 30 8.89 0.79 44.83
C PRO A 30 7.86 0.55 43.71
N GLY A 31 6.58 0.72 44.02
CA GLY A 31 5.47 0.49 43.07
C GLY A 31 4.93 -0.95 43.04
N MET A 32 5.34 -1.83 43.95
CA MET A 32 4.79 -3.18 44.05
C MET A 32 3.28 -3.13 44.39
N GLY A 33 2.44 -3.70 43.52
CA GLY A 33 0.99 -3.71 43.67
C GLY A 33 0.27 -2.44 43.20
N GLU A 34 1.01 -1.40 42.77
CA GLU A 34 0.42 -0.22 42.15
C GLU A 34 0.14 -0.46 40.65
N PRO A 35 -0.90 0.15 40.07
CA PRO A 35 -1.16 0.07 38.63
C PRO A 35 0.04 0.62 37.86
N VAL A 36 0.64 -0.21 37.01
CA VAL A 36 1.73 0.21 36.12
C VAL A 36 1.22 1.27 35.15
N ASP A 37 1.90 2.42 35.08
CA ASP A 37 1.59 3.46 34.10
C ASP A 37 2.00 3.02 32.68
N LEU A 38 1.08 2.35 31.99
CA LEU A 38 1.21 1.95 30.59
C LEU A 38 1.12 3.14 29.60
N SER A 39 0.98 4.38 30.08
CA SER A 39 0.96 5.55 29.21
C SER A 39 2.34 5.86 28.62
N ILE A 40 3.41 5.41 29.29
CA ILE A 40 4.80 5.61 28.88
C ILE A 40 5.35 4.29 28.37
N ASP A 41 5.71 4.26 27.09
CA ASP A 41 6.48 3.16 26.52
C ASP A 41 7.94 3.25 27.02
N PRO A 42 8.42 2.27 27.82
CA PRO A 42 9.79 2.28 28.35
C PRO A 42 10.84 2.26 27.24
N PHE A 43 10.50 1.68 26.08
CA PHE A 43 11.40 1.52 24.93
C PHE A 43 11.47 2.77 24.04
N THR A 44 10.60 3.77 24.25
CA THR A 44 10.68 5.04 23.54
C THR A 44 11.77 5.93 24.16
N PRO A 45 12.72 6.47 23.36
CA PRO A 45 13.72 7.43 23.83
C PRO A 45 13.09 8.66 24.51
N VAL A 46 13.70 9.16 25.59
CA VAL A 46 13.13 10.23 26.45
C VAL A 46 12.66 11.45 25.67
N HIS A 47 13.43 11.87 24.66
CA HIS A 47 13.11 13.03 23.81
C HIS A 47 11.88 12.82 22.90
N LEU A 48 11.50 11.57 22.58
CA LEU A 48 10.33 11.23 21.76
C LEU A 48 9.08 10.94 22.59
N ARG A 49 9.22 10.67 23.90
CA ARG A 49 8.09 10.34 24.78
C ARG A 49 7.03 11.44 24.82
N ILE A 50 7.46 12.70 24.86
CA ILE A 50 6.54 13.86 24.88
C ILE A 50 5.81 13.98 23.54
N ALA A 51 6.52 13.81 22.42
CA ALA A 51 5.90 13.84 21.09
C ALA A 51 4.86 12.72 20.93
N HIS A 52 5.19 11.48 21.32
CA HIS A 52 4.26 10.35 21.28
C HIS A 52 3.06 10.54 22.20
N LYS A 53 3.27 11.08 23.41
CA LYS A 53 2.21 11.39 24.37
C LYS A 53 1.27 12.49 23.86
N VAL A 54 1.80 13.54 23.25
CA VAL A 54 0.99 14.62 22.63
C VAL A 54 0.15 14.07 21.47
N LEU A 55 0.74 13.25 20.58
CA LEU A 55 0.03 12.64 19.46
C LEU A 55 -1.08 11.68 19.93
N LYS A 56 -0.79 10.84 20.94
CA LYS A 56 -1.76 9.92 21.55
C LYS A 56 -2.91 10.69 22.23
N ASN A 57 -2.60 11.79 22.91
CA ASN A 57 -3.58 12.60 23.65
C ASN A 57 -4.42 13.51 22.74
N ALA A 58 -3.88 13.94 21.60
CA ALA A 58 -4.59 14.80 20.64
C ALA A 58 -5.67 14.06 19.83
N ARG A 59 -5.75 12.71 19.92
CA ARG A 59 -6.53 11.85 19.00
C ARG A 59 -6.27 12.13 17.51
N ALA A 60 -5.20 12.85 17.18
CA ALA A 60 -4.85 13.24 15.84
C ALA A 60 -3.79 12.28 15.30
N LEU A 61 -4.09 11.64 14.17
CA LEU A 61 -3.14 10.77 13.49
C LEU A 61 -1.90 11.58 13.09
N PRO A 62 -0.68 11.15 13.45
CA PRO A 62 0.55 11.70 12.91
C PRO A 62 0.50 11.78 11.38
N GLU A 63 1.07 12.83 10.79
CA GLU A 63 1.00 13.06 9.34
C GLU A 63 1.48 11.87 8.50
N TRP A 64 2.56 11.21 8.92
CA TRP A 64 3.09 10.03 8.22
C TRP A 64 2.12 8.83 8.22
N LEU A 65 1.26 8.69 9.24
CA LEU A 65 0.20 7.66 9.25
C LEU A 65 -0.92 8.00 8.27
N GLN A 66 -1.22 9.29 8.09
CA GLN A 66 -2.19 9.73 7.09
C GLN A 66 -1.66 9.48 5.68
N LEU A 67 -0.39 9.82 5.43
CA LEU A 67 0.28 9.57 4.16
C LEU A 67 0.37 8.07 3.84
N GLU A 68 0.67 7.22 4.83
CA GLU A 68 0.67 5.76 4.64
C GLU A 68 -0.70 5.27 4.17
N LYS A 69 -1.77 5.71 4.83
CA LYS A 69 -3.13 5.34 4.45
C LYS A 69 -3.47 5.81 3.03
N GLU A 70 -3.12 7.05 2.70
CA GLU A 70 -3.38 7.64 1.39
C GLU A 70 -2.62 6.91 0.27
N ILE A 71 -1.34 6.58 0.47
CA ILE A 71 -0.54 5.79 -0.47
C ILE A 71 -1.19 4.42 -0.71
N GLN A 72 -1.63 3.75 0.36
CA GLN A 72 -2.29 2.44 0.26
C GLN A 72 -3.60 2.52 -0.52
N GLU A 73 -4.48 3.44 -0.16
CA GLU A 73 -5.77 3.62 -0.84
C GLU A 73 -5.59 3.95 -2.32
N GLU A 74 -4.69 4.88 -2.63
CA GLU A 74 -4.41 5.28 -4.01
C GLU A 74 -3.80 4.14 -4.83
N THR A 75 -2.86 3.40 -4.26
CA THR A 75 -2.22 2.24 -4.90
C THR A 75 -3.22 1.12 -5.17
N LEU A 76 -4.08 0.80 -4.20
CA LEU A 76 -5.10 -0.24 -4.34
C LEU A 76 -6.18 0.13 -5.38
N ALA A 77 -6.43 1.42 -5.59
CA ALA A 77 -7.40 1.88 -6.58
C ALA A 77 -6.88 1.81 -8.03
N VAL A 78 -5.57 1.71 -8.26
CA VAL A 78 -4.96 1.72 -9.60
C VAL A 78 -5.56 0.67 -10.54
N PRO A 79 -5.63 -0.63 -10.18
CA PRO A 79 -6.12 -1.66 -11.10
C PRO A 79 -7.60 -1.45 -11.43
N LEU A 80 -8.42 -1.12 -10.43
CA LEU A 80 -9.84 -0.86 -10.60
C LEU A 80 -10.09 0.30 -11.57
N ARG A 81 -9.40 1.44 -11.37
CA ARG A 81 -9.55 2.62 -12.22
C ARG A 81 -9.07 2.34 -13.65
N ARG A 82 -7.96 1.60 -13.80
CA ARG A 82 -7.48 1.14 -15.11
C ARG A 82 -8.55 0.32 -15.82
N ASP A 83 -9.10 -0.69 -15.14
CA ASP A 83 -10.07 -1.60 -15.71
C ASP A 83 -11.39 -0.88 -16.07
N GLN A 84 -11.80 0.10 -15.26
CA GLN A 84 -12.92 1.00 -15.57
C GLN A 84 -12.66 1.82 -16.85
N GLY A 85 -11.46 2.38 -17.01
CA GLY A 85 -11.09 3.11 -18.23
C GLY A 85 -11.06 2.21 -19.46
N LEU A 86 -10.49 1.01 -19.34
CA LEU A 86 -10.49 0.00 -20.41
C LEU A 86 -11.93 -0.42 -20.78
N HIS A 87 -12.80 -0.57 -19.79
CA HIS A 87 -14.23 -0.84 -20.02
C HIS A 87 -14.93 0.33 -20.74
N ALA A 88 -14.62 1.58 -20.38
CA ALA A 88 -15.15 2.75 -21.08
C ALA A 88 -14.75 2.79 -22.56
N ILE A 89 -13.52 2.39 -22.89
CA ILE A 89 -13.06 2.23 -24.28
C ILE A 89 -13.90 1.17 -25.01
N ARG A 90 -14.15 0.01 -24.38
CA ARG A 90 -14.98 -1.07 -24.96
C ARG A 90 -16.41 -0.64 -25.27
N LEU A 91 -17.00 0.21 -24.42
CA LEU A 91 -18.37 0.69 -24.59
C LEU A 91 -18.51 1.87 -25.57
N ALA A 92 -17.40 2.50 -25.96
CA ALA A 92 -17.45 3.65 -26.85
C ALA A 92 -17.94 3.26 -28.26
N LYS A 93 -18.98 3.98 -28.71
CA LYS A 93 -19.77 3.66 -29.91
C LYS A 93 -19.04 3.92 -31.24
N ASN A 94 -18.06 4.81 -31.25
CA ASN A 94 -17.37 5.25 -32.46
C ASN A 94 -15.91 5.61 -32.16
N THR A 95 -15.10 5.68 -33.21
CA THR A 95 -13.66 5.99 -33.14
C THR A 95 -13.37 7.28 -32.37
N PRO A 96 -14.05 8.42 -32.62
CA PRO A 96 -13.75 9.65 -31.88
C PRO A 96 -14.04 9.53 -30.36
N SER A 97 -15.07 8.77 -29.96
CA SER A 97 -15.34 8.55 -28.54
C SER A 97 -14.36 7.59 -27.90
N ARG A 98 -13.84 6.60 -28.66
CA ARG A 98 -12.76 5.71 -28.21
C ARG A 98 -11.47 6.51 -28.00
N ASP A 99 -11.09 7.35 -28.95
CA ASP A 99 -9.89 8.18 -28.85
C ASP A 99 -9.94 9.10 -27.64
N ARG A 100 -11.11 9.71 -27.36
CA ARG A 100 -11.32 10.50 -26.14
C ARG A 100 -11.20 9.66 -24.87
N ALA A 101 -11.81 8.47 -24.85
CA ALA A 101 -11.72 7.57 -23.69
C ALA A 101 -10.28 7.11 -23.42
N VAL A 102 -9.52 6.82 -24.48
CA VAL A 102 -8.09 6.47 -24.41
C VAL A 102 -7.27 7.66 -23.89
N ALA A 103 -7.45 8.86 -24.45
CA ALA A 103 -6.74 10.05 -24.01
C ALA A 103 -7.00 10.35 -22.53
N ARG A 104 -8.26 10.22 -22.10
CA ARG A 104 -8.66 10.38 -20.71
C ARG A 104 -7.99 9.37 -19.79
N LEU A 105 -8.05 8.07 -20.13
CA LEU A 105 -7.41 7.01 -19.36
C LEU A 105 -5.90 7.24 -19.22
N ARG A 106 -5.22 7.65 -20.30
CA ARG A 106 -3.78 7.96 -20.27
C ARG A 106 -3.46 9.10 -19.30
N SER A 107 -4.19 10.21 -19.38
CA SER A 107 -4.02 11.35 -18.48
C SER A 107 -4.25 10.94 -17.03
N GLU A 108 -5.43 10.38 -16.74
CA GLU A 108 -5.82 10.00 -15.37
C GLU A 108 -4.84 8.99 -14.76
N HIS A 109 -4.34 8.04 -15.55
CA HIS A 109 -3.38 7.05 -15.07
C HIS A 109 -2.02 7.67 -14.78
N ARG A 110 -1.50 8.53 -15.67
CA ARG A 110 -0.24 9.25 -15.45
C ARG A 110 -0.31 10.11 -14.19
N ASP A 111 -1.35 10.96 -14.10
CA ASP A 111 -1.53 11.90 -13.00
C ASP A 111 -1.60 11.15 -11.65
N ARG A 112 -2.22 9.96 -11.66
CA ARG A 112 -2.28 9.08 -10.48
C ARG A 112 -0.91 8.55 -10.07
N MET A 113 -0.10 8.08 -11.02
CA MET A 113 1.25 7.60 -10.71
C MET A 113 2.14 8.72 -10.17
N ASP A 114 2.04 9.92 -10.73
CA ASP A 114 2.74 11.10 -10.23
C ASP A 114 2.29 11.48 -8.81
N THR A 115 0.98 11.41 -8.56
CA THR A 115 0.41 11.65 -7.23
C THR A 115 0.97 10.65 -6.21
N ILE A 116 0.92 9.35 -6.52
CA ILE A 116 1.43 8.31 -5.61
C ILE A 116 2.93 8.48 -5.39
N ASN A 117 3.72 8.73 -6.43
CA ASN A 117 5.16 8.97 -6.28
C ASN A 117 5.46 10.18 -5.38
N THR A 118 4.66 11.25 -5.51
CA THR A 118 4.77 12.44 -4.67
C THR A 118 4.43 12.12 -3.21
N LEU A 119 3.37 11.34 -2.96
CA LEU A 119 3.00 10.89 -1.62
C LEU A 119 4.08 10.00 -1.00
N VAL A 120 4.61 9.04 -1.76
CA VAL A 120 5.71 8.17 -1.33
C VAL A 120 6.94 8.99 -0.97
N LEU A 121 7.32 9.96 -1.81
CA LEU A 121 8.44 10.85 -1.54
C LEU A 121 8.21 11.66 -0.24
N LYS A 122 7.01 12.23 -0.08
CA LYS A 122 6.65 12.98 1.14
C LYS A 122 6.72 12.09 2.38
N TYR A 123 6.20 10.87 2.31
CA TYR A 123 6.27 9.90 3.38
C TYR A 123 7.72 9.57 3.75
N SER A 124 8.60 9.33 2.76
CA SER A 124 10.02 9.04 2.98
C SER A 124 10.75 10.13 3.77
N PHE A 125 10.31 11.39 3.67
CA PHE A 125 10.88 12.50 4.43
C PHE A 125 10.26 12.71 5.82
N VAL A 126 8.95 12.47 5.97
CA VAL A 126 8.20 12.79 7.21
C VAL A 126 8.17 11.63 8.20
N ALA A 127 8.28 10.38 7.74
CA ALA A 127 8.24 9.21 8.61
C ALA A 127 9.54 9.06 9.42
N PRO A 128 9.46 8.92 10.76
CA PRO A 128 10.64 8.63 11.58
C PRO A 128 11.21 7.25 11.22
N ALA A 129 12.52 7.06 11.40
CA ALA A 129 13.22 5.83 11.00
C ALA A 129 12.58 4.55 11.56
N SER A 130 12.01 4.60 12.76
CA SER A 130 11.31 3.48 13.40
C SER A 130 9.98 3.09 12.74
N ALA A 131 9.39 3.98 11.93
CA ALA A 131 8.11 3.78 11.27
C ALA A 131 8.22 3.69 9.75
N GLN A 132 9.42 3.84 9.17
CA GLN A 132 9.62 3.79 7.72
C GLN A 132 9.28 2.41 7.16
N ARG A 133 8.30 2.39 6.26
CA ARG A 133 7.91 1.21 5.48
C ARG A 133 8.35 1.35 4.03
N PRO A 134 8.78 0.26 3.37
CA PRO A 134 9.10 0.29 1.95
C PRO A 134 7.80 0.39 1.12
N PHE A 135 7.55 1.56 0.54
CA PHE A 135 6.54 1.71 -0.51
C PHE A 135 7.17 1.58 -1.89
N ARG A 136 6.49 0.88 -2.81
CA ARG A 136 6.92 0.78 -4.19
C ARG A 136 6.60 2.10 -4.91
N SER A 137 7.63 2.79 -5.39
CA SER A 137 7.47 3.88 -6.35
C SER A 137 7.10 3.33 -7.73
N PHE A 138 6.29 4.07 -8.46
CA PHE A 138 5.91 3.75 -9.82
C PHE A 138 6.91 4.33 -10.82
N ASN A 139 7.47 3.47 -11.68
CA ASN A 139 8.27 3.94 -12.81
C ASN A 139 7.32 4.34 -13.95
N LEU A 140 7.11 5.65 -14.14
CA LEU A 140 6.17 6.18 -15.13
C LEU A 140 6.35 5.59 -16.53
N LYS A 141 7.59 5.40 -16.98
CA LYS A 141 7.87 4.86 -18.31
C LYS A 141 7.36 3.42 -18.43
N HIS A 142 7.63 2.60 -17.41
CA HIS A 142 7.18 1.21 -17.39
C HIS A 142 5.67 1.10 -17.24
N GLU A 143 5.08 1.82 -16.28
CA GLU A 143 3.63 1.77 -16.04
C GLU A 143 2.82 2.26 -17.24
N MET A 144 3.27 3.33 -17.90
CA MET A 144 2.64 3.80 -19.13
C MET A 144 2.78 2.77 -20.26
N ALA A 145 3.92 2.06 -20.37
CA ALA A 145 4.08 1.01 -21.37
C ALA A 145 3.10 -0.15 -21.13
N MET A 146 2.92 -0.58 -19.88
CA MET A 146 1.94 -1.61 -19.50
C MET A 146 0.50 -1.16 -19.80
N LEU A 147 0.18 0.11 -19.57
CA LEU A 147 -1.12 0.69 -19.91
C LEU A 147 -1.35 0.69 -21.43
N GLU A 148 -0.35 1.10 -22.22
CA GLU A 148 -0.46 1.12 -23.67
C GLU A 148 -0.64 -0.29 -24.26
N GLU A 149 0.00 -1.29 -23.68
CA GLU A 149 -0.21 -2.69 -24.05
C GLU A 149 -1.65 -3.13 -23.77
N ALA A 150 -2.18 -2.84 -22.57
CA ALA A 150 -3.57 -3.17 -22.24
C ALA A 150 -4.58 -2.44 -23.15
N ILE A 151 -4.31 -1.18 -23.51
CA ILE A 151 -5.15 -0.42 -24.47
C ILE A 151 -5.11 -1.09 -25.84
N ARG A 152 -3.91 -1.50 -26.31
CA ARG A 152 -3.75 -2.19 -27.58
C ARG A 152 -4.56 -3.46 -27.64
N ASP A 153 -4.51 -4.29 -26.60
CA ASP A 153 -5.27 -5.54 -26.50
C ASP A 153 -6.78 -5.31 -26.54
N VAL A 154 -7.26 -4.23 -25.91
CA VAL A 154 -8.68 -3.87 -26.00
C VAL A 154 -9.06 -3.46 -27.42
N MET A 155 -8.21 -2.68 -28.09
CA MET A 155 -8.47 -2.19 -29.44
C MET A 155 -8.43 -3.30 -30.50
N THR A 156 -7.54 -4.29 -30.34
CA THR A 156 -7.48 -5.46 -31.22
C THR A 156 -8.76 -6.28 -31.12
N LEU A 157 -9.21 -6.58 -29.90
CA LEU A 157 -10.46 -7.29 -29.64
C LEU A 157 -11.70 -6.57 -30.20
N ILE A 158 -11.76 -5.24 -30.09
CA ILE A 158 -12.83 -4.44 -30.70
C ILE A 158 -12.82 -4.60 -32.22
N THR A 159 -11.64 -4.50 -32.83
CA THR A 159 -11.48 -4.60 -34.29
C THR A 159 -11.86 -6.00 -34.81
N GLU A 160 -11.46 -7.05 -34.10
CA GLU A 160 -11.83 -8.43 -34.42
C GLU A 160 -13.34 -8.66 -34.34
N ARG A 161 -13.99 -8.11 -33.31
CA ARG A 161 -15.45 -8.18 -33.14
C ARG A 161 -16.21 -7.43 -34.24
N GLU A 162 -15.69 -6.28 -34.69
CA GLU A 162 -16.29 -5.51 -35.79
C GLU A 162 -16.15 -6.21 -37.15
N LYS A 163 -15.09 -7.01 -37.36
CA LYS A 163 -14.88 -7.80 -38.57
C LYS A 163 -15.68 -9.11 -38.60
N ALA A 164 -16.13 -9.62 -37.46
CA ALA A 164 -16.88 -10.86 -37.39
C ALA A 164 -18.23 -10.75 -38.14
N PRO A 165 -18.57 -11.69 -39.04
CA PRO A 165 -19.83 -11.64 -39.77
C PRO A 165 -21.00 -11.72 -38.78
N ASP A 166 -21.98 -10.83 -38.99
CA ASP A 166 -23.19 -10.74 -38.18
C ASP A 166 -23.96 -12.08 -38.20
N GLN A 167 -23.74 -12.92 -37.18
CA GLN A 167 -24.35 -14.24 -37.07
C GLN A 167 -25.88 -14.18 -36.94
N SER A 168 -26.43 -13.01 -36.56
CA SER A 168 -27.87 -12.73 -36.56
C SER A 168 -28.46 -12.78 -37.97
N LYS A 169 -27.75 -12.25 -38.96
CA LYS A 169 -28.17 -12.25 -40.38
C LYS A 169 -28.03 -13.63 -41.03
N LEU A 170 -27.06 -14.43 -40.59
CA LEU A 170 -26.87 -15.81 -41.05
C LEU A 170 -27.99 -16.76 -40.56
N ARG A 171 -28.50 -16.55 -39.34
CA ARG A 171 -29.65 -17.30 -38.82
C ARG A 171 -30.97 -16.93 -39.48
N GLN A 172 -31.19 -15.65 -39.82
CA GLN A 172 -32.39 -15.22 -40.53
C GLN A 172 -32.45 -15.75 -41.97
N ARG A 173 -31.32 -15.75 -42.71
CA ARG A 173 -31.26 -16.30 -44.08
C ARG A 173 -31.58 -17.79 -44.18
N ARG A 174 -31.28 -18.58 -43.15
CA ARG A 174 -31.61 -20.02 -43.10
C ARG A 174 -33.07 -20.32 -42.81
N ARG A 175 -33.85 -19.33 -42.34
CA ARG A 175 -35.27 -19.49 -42.00
C ARG A 175 -36.23 -19.22 -43.18
N PHE A 176 -35.72 -18.74 -44.31
CA PHE A 176 -36.47 -18.42 -45.53
C PHE A 176 -36.12 -19.36 -46.72
N LEU A 177 -35.48 -20.50 -46.46
CA LEU A 177 -35.03 -21.47 -47.48
C LEU A 177 -35.78 -22.82 -47.45
N TRP A 178 -36.99 -22.86 -46.88
CA TRP A 178 -37.92 -24.00 -46.96
C TRP A 178 -39.32 -23.50 -47.31
#